data_AF-A0A6A6Z1P2-F1
#
_entry.id   AF-A0A6A6Z1P2-F1
#
_cell.length_a   1.000
_cell.length_b   1.000
_cell.length_c   1.000
_cell.angle_alpha   90.00
_cell.angle_beta   90.00
_cell.angle_gamma   90.00
#
_symmetry.space_group_name_H-M   'P 1'
#
loop_
_entity.id
_entity.type
_entity.pdbx_description
1 polymer ?
#
loop_
_entity_poly.entity_id
_entity_poly.type
_entity_poly.pdbx_seq_one_letter_code
_entity_poly.pdbx_strand_id
1 'polypeptide(L)'
;MPLTRESAHYSNSATASDRDKKPDNLLLAINRVLETQRLRALQGFVANRYARNLTPEKERRISSRLESDGKNATGYIITERLEIGQLARSILVRWNSAGDKPRYDIDADRDAHTNLIETKTNGRWEAFSSWIEELPFQYTEFVGKCGIKEQQRWWANNGKHFRLMDLPKELRLCIYEQAVGTDIYPRLKWVRRKSIGRKIVTIGNGYIGENGFHHDRKAPNHALLCVNKVVNEESTKTAWEASRLSFSSSESPNSDLLISQIKEEVLPKFNTLTHIGLSLSLMGYITFFGVQVQPWMALELLSRAQKVFSKTNLPDLNRLDINIASPKVFQRNPRYLCKFRFPISPWNENAVQAAGQPPSPCHKILVDWIITYAKGSIEHIQHIHLEGYIKTSVKEKWDAIFKTQKAGNYVNVSDDLEALKAIPWADL
;
A
#
# COMPACT_ATOMS: atom_id res chain seq x y z
N MET A 1 25.25 -36.83 0.61
CA MET A 1 25.60 -36.28 -0.71
C MET A 1 25.98 -34.81 -0.53
N PRO A 2 27.26 -34.43 -0.63
CA PRO A 2 27.66 -33.03 -0.54
C PRO A 2 27.70 -32.43 -1.96
N LEU A 3 26.92 -31.36 -2.17
CA LEU A 3 27.03 -30.52 -3.36
C LEU A 3 28.16 -29.52 -3.12
N THR A 4 29.26 -29.72 -3.84
CA THR A 4 30.37 -28.78 -3.98
C THR A 4 29.90 -27.52 -4.70
N ARG A 5 30.11 -26.36 -4.07
CA ARG A 5 29.90 -25.03 -4.66
C ARG A 5 31.13 -24.67 -5.49
N GLU A 6 30.97 -24.63 -6.81
CA GLU A 6 31.93 -24.07 -7.75
C GLU A 6 32.05 -22.56 -7.53
N SER A 7 33.24 -22.10 -7.16
CA SER A 7 33.65 -20.70 -7.21
C SER A 7 34.12 -20.36 -8.63
N ALA A 8 33.37 -19.51 -9.32
CA ALA A 8 33.78 -18.96 -10.61
C ALA A 8 35.00 -18.04 -10.43
N HIS A 9 36.18 -18.55 -10.82
CA HIS A 9 37.37 -17.74 -11.04
C HIS A 9 37.18 -16.89 -12.29
N TYR A 10 37.14 -15.56 -12.12
CA TYR A 10 37.39 -14.62 -13.22
C TYR A 10 38.89 -14.61 -13.50
N SER A 11 39.29 -15.30 -14.58
CA SER A 11 40.61 -15.24 -15.17
C SER A 11 40.79 -13.93 -15.92
N ASN A 12 41.56 -13.00 -15.33
CA ASN A 12 42.06 -11.82 -16.02
C ASN A 12 43.25 -12.22 -16.92
N SER A 13 43.07 -12.14 -18.23
CA SER A 13 44.17 -12.20 -19.21
C SER A 13 44.94 -10.89 -19.19
N ALA A 14 46.09 -10.89 -18.51
CA ALA A 14 47.02 -9.78 -18.46
C ALA A 14 48.14 -9.96 -19.51
N THR A 15 48.05 -9.26 -20.64
CA THR A 15 49.19 -9.02 -21.52
C THR A 15 49.16 -7.57 -22.02
N ALA A 16 49.70 -6.66 -21.21
CA ALA A 16 50.23 -5.36 -21.64
C ALA A 16 51.04 -4.74 -20.49
N SER A 17 52.38 -4.78 -20.61
CA SER A 17 53.35 -3.86 -19.98
C SER A 17 52.95 -3.31 -18.60
N ASP A 18 53.25 -4.08 -17.55
CA ASP A 18 53.07 -3.72 -16.13
C ASP A 18 54.17 -2.73 -15.68
N ARG A 19 54.31 -1.60 -16.38
CA ARG A 19 55.10 -0.46 -15.91
C ARG A 19 54.31 0.18 -14.77
N ASP A 20 54.80 0.05 -13.55
CA ASP A 20 54.53 0.87 -12.36
C ASP A 20 53.33 1.81 -12.51
N LYS A 21 52.11 1.25 -12.49
CA LYS A 21 50.89 2.06 -12.41
C LYS A 21 50.82 2.62 -10.99
N LYS A 22 51.51 3.74 -10.77
CA LYS A 22 51.33 4.53 -9.55
C LYS A 22 49.81 4.74 -9.38
N PRO A 23 49.25 4.43 -8.20
CA PRO A 23 47.83 4.58 -7.97
C PRO A 23 47.41 6.02 -8.25
N ASP A 24 46.24 6.18 -8.89
CA ASP A 24 45.65 7.50 -9.08
C ASP A 24 45.15 8.01 -7.73
N ASN A 25 46.01 8.78 -7.07
CA ASN A 25 45.78 9.33 -5.75
C ASN A 25 44.50 10.18 -5.68
N LEU A 26 44.12 10.86 -6.77
CA LEU A 26 42.89 11.65 -6.83
C LEU A 26 41.65 10.75 -6.90
N LEU A 27 41.72 9.63 -7.65
CA LEU A 27 40.65 8.64 -7.65
C LEU A 27 40.43 8.01 -6.26
N LEU A 28 41.52 7.67 -5.57
CA LEU A 28 41.46 7.12 -4.21
C LEU A 28 40.81 8.12 -3.23
N ALA A 29 41.17 9.40 -3.33
CA ALA A 29 40.59 10.45 -2.51
C ALA A 29 39.09 10.65 -2.80
N ILE A 30 38.69 10.70 -4.08
CA ILE A 30 37.28 10.77 -4.49
C ILE A 30 36.47 9.60 -3.89
N ASN A 31 36.98 8.37 -4.00
CA ASN A 31 36.31 7.19 -3.47
C ASN A 31 36.16 7.25 -1.94
N ARG A 32 37.15 7.79 -1.24
CA ARG A 32 37.07 7.95 0.22
C ARG A 32 36.10 9.04 0.65
N VAL A 33 36.00 10.15 -0.09
CA VAL A 33 34.96 11.16 0.15
C VAL A 33 33.57 10.56 -0.07
N LEU A 34 33.39 9.78 -1.15
CA LEU A 34 32.15 9.05 -1.40
C LEU A 34 31.83 8.06 -0.27
N GLU A 35 32.81 7.32 0.23
CA GLU A 35 32.64 6.40 1.36
C GLU A 35 32.27 7.12 2.66
N THR A 36 32.93 8.23 2.96
CA THR A 36 32.63 9.05 4.15
C THR A 36 31.21 9.61 4.07
N GLN A 37 30.79 10.09 2.89
CA GLN A 37 29.43 10.55 2.66
C GLN A 37 28.40 9.40 2.75
N ARG A 38 28.74 8.17 2.31
CA ARG A 38 27.88 6.98 2.53
C ARG A 38 27.68 6.67 4.01
N LEU A 39 28.70 6.87 4.83
CA LEU A 39 28.62 6.60 6.27
C LEU A 39 27.81 7.68 7.01
N ARG A 40 27.89 8.94 6.57
CA ARG A 40 27.16 10.07 7.18
C ARG A 40 25.71 10.16 6.72
N ALA A 41 25.46 9.94 5.43
CA ALA A 41 24.11 9.89 4.90
C ALA A 41 23.52 8.51 5.23
N LEU A 42 22.50 8.45 6.08
CA LEU A 42 21.63 7.27 6.26
C LEU A 42 20.91 6.82 4.96
N GLN A 43 21.27 7.38 3.81
CA GLN A 43 20.60 7.25 2.53
C GLN A 43 21.38 6.29 1.62
N GLY A 44 20.72 5.21 1.19
CA GLY A 44 21.27 4.21 0.26
C GLY A 44 21.69 4.74 -1.12
N PHE A 45 21.50 6.04 -1.39
CA PHE A 45 21.80 6.71 -2.64
C PHE A 45 23.30 6.82 -2.94
N VAL A 46 24.14 7.18 -1.97
CA VAL A 46 25.59 7.29 -2.18
C VAL A 46 26.23 5.90 -2.38
N ALA A 47 25.56 4.82 -1.95
CA ALA A 47 26.04 3.46 -2.08
C ALA A 47 26.23 3.01 -3.55
N ASN A 48 25.53 3.64 -4.49
CA ASN A 48 25.54 3.28 -5.91
C ASN A 48 26.38 4.22 -6.80
N ARG A 49 27.13 5.16 -6.22
CA ARG A 49 28.02 6.07 -6.94
C ARG A 49 29.44 5.52 -6.97
N TYR A 50 30.07 5.47 -8.13
CA TYR A 50 31.50 5.14 -8.25
C TYR A 50 32.18 6.06 -9.26
N ALA A 51 33.43 6.40 -8.98
CA ALA A 51 34.28 7.16 -9.87
C ALA A 51 35.17 6.21 -10.69
N ARG A 52 35.39 6.55 -11.95
CA ARG A 52 36.40 5.91 -12.79
C ARG A 52 37.07 6.96 -13.67
N ASN A 53 38.33 6.72 -14.03
CA ASN A 53 39.06 7.59 -14.93
C ASN A 53 38.37 7.62 -16.30
N LEU A 54 38.35 8.79 -16.92
CA LEU A 54 38.00 8.87 -18.33
C LEU A 54 39.10 8.23 -19.17
N THR A 55 38.70 7.59 -20.27
CA THR A 55 39.68 7.28 -21.30
C THR A 55 40.16 8.59 -21.95
N PRO A 56 41.41 8.69 -22.42
CA PRO A 56 41.93 9.91 -23.04
C PRO A 56 41.04 10.44 -24.19
N GLU A 57 40.40 9.53 -24.92
CA GLU A 57 39.45 9.87 -25.98
C GLU A 57 38.18 10.54 -25.45
N LYS A 58 37.61 10.07 -24.33
CA LYS A 58 36.41 10.67 -23.73
C LYS A 58 36.75 11.97 -23.00
N GLU A 59 37.95 12.08 -22.44
CA GLU A 59 38.43 13.31 -21.83
C GLU A 59 38.52 14.45 -22.85
N ARG A 60 38.97 14.18 -24.08
CA ARG A 60 38.97 15.16 -25.20
C ARG A 60 37.56 15.61 -25.62
N ARG A 61 36.52 14.81 -25.32
CA ARG A 61 35.12 15.14 -25.63
C ARG A 61 34.44 15.97 -24.53
N ILE A 62 35.08 16.15 -23.38
CA ILE A 62 34.59 17.12 -22.39
C ILE A 62 34.87 18.51 -22.96
N SER A 63 33.84 19.13 -23.53
CA SER A 63 33.88 20.48 -24.12
C SER A 63 34.23 21.60 -23.13
N SER A 64 34.47 21.29 -21.85
CA SER A 64 34.70 22.25 -20.76
C SER A 64 36.14 22.30 -20.23
N ARG A 65 37.09 21.51 -20.76
CA ARG A 65 38.51 21.64 -20.35
C ARG A 65 39.16 22.82 -21.09
N LEU A 66 39.41 23.89 -20.36
CA LEU A 66 40.11 25.09 -20.83
C LEU A 66 41.56 25.06 -20.33
N GLU A 67 42.47 25.77 -21.00
CA GLU A 67 43.85 25.94 -20.50
C GLU A 67 43.87 26.57 -19.09
N SER A 68 42.86 27.40 -18.78
CA SER A 68 42.68 28.04 -17.48
C SER A 68 42.28 27.09 -16.34
N ASP A 69 41.94 25.83 -16.63
CA ASP A 69 41.54 24.86 -15.59
C ASP A 69 42.71 24.31 -14.76
N GLY A 70 43.94 24.57 -15.21
CA GLY A 70 45.16 24.14 -14.56
C GLY A 70 45.63 22.75 -15.02
N LYS A 71 46.94 22.52 -14.93
CA LYS A 71 47.58 21.26 -15.35
C LYS A 71 47.20 20.06 -14.46
N ASN A 72 46.63 20.31 -13.29
CA ASN A 72 46.22 19.29 -12.30
C ASN A 72 44.76 18.83 -12.45
N ALA A 73 43.96 19.47 -13.32
CA ALA A 73 42.59 19.04 -13.58
C ALA A 73 42.55 17.75 -14.41
N THR A 74 41.88 16.73 -13.89
CA THR A 74 41.75 15.42 -14.52
C THR A 74 40.27 15.06 -14.68
N GLY A 75 39.90 14.49 -15.83
CA GLY A 75 38.53 14.10 -16.09
C GLY A 75 38.15 12.74 -15.46
N TYR A 76 37.03 12.71 -14.75
CA TYR A 76 36.45 11.49 -14.18
C TYR A 76 35.01 11.29 -14.67
N ILE A 77 34.60 10.03 -14.85
CA ILE A 77 33.18 9.68 -14.93
C ILE A 77 32.73 9.32 -13.53
N ILE A 78 31.79 10.08 -13.00
CA ILE A 78 31.01 9.66 -11.85
C ILE A 78 29.72 9.06 -12.39
N THR A 79 29.59 7.74 -12.23
CA THR A 79 28.40 7.03 -12.68
C THR A 79 27.41 6.98 -11.53
N GLU A 80 26.24 7.57 -11.73
CA GLU A 80 25.08 7.39 -10.86
C GLU A 80 24.29 6.21 -11.43
N ARG A 81 24.27 5.09 -10.72
CA ARG A 81 23.52 3.92 -11.17
C ARG A 81 22.06 4.09 -10.79
N LEU A 82 21.26 4.63 -11.71
CA LEU A 82 19.80 4.61 -11.67
C LEU A 82 19.31 3.47 -12.57
N GLU A 83 18.32 2.69 -12.13
CA GLU A 83 17.87 1.51 -12.88
C GLU A 83 17.20 1.84 -14.20
N ILE A 84 16.60 3.03 -14.32
CA ILE A 84 15.96 3.47 -15.56
C ILE A 84 16.94 4.44 -16.25
N GLY A 85 18.02 3.86 -16.76
CA GLY A 85 19.09 4.58 -17.45
C GLY A 85 20.27 4.94 -16.55
N GLN A 86 21.47 4.61 -17.01
CA GLN A 86 22.71 5.06 -16.36
C GLN A 86 22.89 6.55 -16.64
N LEU A 87 22.71 7.39 -15.61
CA LEU A 87 23.15 8.78 -15.65
C LEU A 87 24.65 8.81 -15.31
N ALA A 88 25.46 8.66 -16.35
CA ALA A 88 26.89 8.90 -16.25
C ALA A 88 27.15 10.40 -16.45
N ARG A 89 27.60 11.08 -15.40
CA ARG A 89 28.07 12.46 -15.51
C ARG A 89 29.59 12.43 -15.65
N SER A 90 30.08 12.93 -16.77
CA SER A 90 31.51 13.22 -16.94
C SER A 90 31.77 14.58 -16.29
N ILE A 91 32.62 14.61 -15.26
CA ILE A 91 32.97 15.83 -14.56
C ILE A 91 34.49 16.01 -14.53
N LEU A 92 34.94 17.26 -14.49
CA LEU A 92 36.34 17.56 -14.20
C LEU A 92 36.50 17.65 -12.70
N VAL A 93 37.52 16.97 -12.18
CA VAL A 93 37.86 16.99 -10.76
C VAL A 93 39.31 17.42 -10.63
N ARG A 94 39.61 18.25 -9.63
CA ARG A 94 40.97 18.66 -9.32
C ARG A 94 41.18 18.77 -7.82
N TRP A 95 42.45 18.91 -7.45
CA TRP A 95 42.83 19.39 -6.13
C TRP A 95 42.64 20.90 -6.05
N ASN A 96 42.05 21.38 -4.96
CA ASN A 96 42.02 22.80 -4.62
C ASN A 96 43.47 23.28 -4.46
N SER A 97 43.93 24.10 -5.40
CA SER A 97 45.32 24.53 -5.52
C SER A 97 45.69 25.71 -4.63
N ALA A 98 44.99 25.91 -3.51
CA ALA A 98 45.26 27.01 -2.57
C ALA A 98 46.66 26.93 -1.89
N GLY A 99 47.44 25.87 -2.14
CA GLY A 99 48.86 25.81 -1.81
C GLY A 99 49.64 25.13 -2.93
N ASP A 100 50.87 25.60 -3.18
CA ASP A 100 51.82 25.17 -4.23
C ASP A 100 52.28 23.70 -4.14
N LYS A 101 51.54 22.79 -3.49
CA LYS A 101 51.91 21.37 -3.43
C LYS A 101 51.60 20.70 -4.77
N PRO A 102 52.61 20.26 -5.54
CA PRO A 102 52.40 19.72 -6.87
C PRO A 102 51.93 18.26 -6.87
N ARG A 103 51.92 17.56 -5.72
CA ARG A 103 51.50 16.15 -5.60
C ARG A 103 50.88 15.83 -4.25
N TYR A 104 49.79 15.05 -4.31
CA TYR A 104 49.13 14.43 -3.15
C TYR A 104 50.03 13.35 -2.55
N ASP A 105 50.23 13.43 -1.24
CA ASP A 105 50.92 12.43 -0.43
C ASP A 105 49.87 11.58 0.28
N ILE A 106 49.78 10.29 -0.06
CA ILE A 106 48.72 9.41 0.43
C ILE A 106 48.73 9.23 1.95
N ASP A 107 49.89 9.38 2.58
CA ASP A 107 50.09 9.18 4.00
C ASP A 107 49.88 10.50 4.76
N ALA A 108 50.36 11.63 4.20
CA ALA A 108 50.18 12.94 4.82
C ALA A 108 48.77 13.53 4.61
N ASP A 109 48.17 13.26 3.45
CA ASP A 109 46.85 13.72 3.06
C ASP A 109 45.79 12.63 3.28
N ARG A 110 46.12 11.58 4.06
CA ARG A 110 45.18 10.51 4.42
C ARG A 110 43.92 11.08 5.06
N ASP A 111 44.00 12.16 5.80
CA ASP A 111 42.84 12.82 6.40
C ASP A 111 42.39 14.07 5.63
N ALA A 112 42.77 14.15 4.33
CA ALA A 112 42.38 15.22 3.43
C ALA A 112 40.89 15.51 3.56
N HIS A 113 40.61 16.69 4.11
CA HIS A 113 39.26 17.18 4.28
C HIS A 113 38.56 17.18 2.91
N THR A 114 37.27 16.85 2.91
CA THR A 114 36.37 16.84 1.74
C THR A 114 36.34 18.14 0.92
N ASN A 115 36.98 19.18 1.43
CA ASN A 115 37.06 20.53 0.87
C ASN A 115 38.30 20.73 -0.04
N LEU A 116 39.21 19.75 -0.09
CA LEU A 116 40.42 19.79 -0.91
C LEU A 116 40.19 19.28 -2.34
N ILE A 117 39.04 18.66 -2.62
CA ILE A 117 38.66 18.20 -3.95
C ILE A 117 37.62 19.17 -4.49
N GLU A 118 37.82 19.66 -5.71
CA GLU A 118 36.88 20.52 -6.42
C GLU A 118 36.33 19.83 -7.67
N THR A 119 35.07 20.08 -7.98
CA THR A 119 34.40 19.68 -9.22
C THR A 119 34.09 20.89 -10.07
N LYS A 120 34.23 20.77 -11.39
CA LYS A 120 33.80 21.83 -12.31
C LYS A 120 32.37 21.59 -12.78
N THR A 121 31.45 22.48 -12.42
CA THR A 121 30.05 22.50 -12.87
C THR A 121 29.71 23.87 -13.44
N ASN A 122 29.03 23.90 -14.60
CA ASN A 122 28.63 25.15 -15.26
C ASN A 122 29.77 26.19 -15.40
N GLY A 123 31.00 25.73 -15.59
CA GLY A 123 32.18 26.60 -15.73
C GLY A 123 32.82 27.07 -14.41
N ARG A 124 32.25 26.75 -13.24
CA ARG A 124 32.76 27.13 -11.92
C ARG A 124 33.32 25.92 -11.18
N TRP A 125 34.37 26.15 -10.40
CA TRP A 125 34.91 25.16 -9.47
C TRP A 125 34.22 25.30 -8.13
N GLU A 126 33.73 24.19 -7.59
CA GLU A 126 33.09 24.11 -6.27
C GLU A 126 33.60 22.89 -5.51
N ALA A 127 33.46 22.88 -4.18
CA ALA A 127 33.90 21.75 -3.38
C ALA A 127 33.12 20.48 -3.76
N PHE A 128 33.83 19.36 -3.93
CA PHE A 128 33.27 18.06 -4.31
C PHE A 128 32.17 17.59 -3.36
N SER A 129 32.33 17.91 -2.06
CA SER A 129 31.32 17.64 -1.04
C SER A 129 30.04 18.46 -1.25
N SER A 130 30.16 19.77 -1.45
CA SER A 130 29.02 20.65 -1.72
C SER A 130 28.28 20.24 -2.99
N TRP A 131 29.02 19.93 -4.07
CA TRP A 131 28.42 19.41 -5.30
C TRP A 131 27.62 18.12 -5.07
N ILE A 132 28.15 17.19 -4.27
CA ILE A 132 27.45 15.93 -3.93
C ILE A 132 26.12 16.18 -3.21
N GLU A 133 26.10 17.17 -2.32
CA GLU A 133 24.94 17.55 -1.51
C GLU A 133 23.87 18.29 -2.33
N GLU A 134 24.28 19.03 -3.37
CA GLU A 134 23.38 19.73 -4.29
C GLU A 134 22.75 18.83 -5.36
N LEU A 135 23.24 17.60 -5.53
CA LEU A 135 22.64 16.66 -6.47
C LEU A 135 21.20 16.37 -6.04
N PRO A 136 20.22 16.49 -6.95
CA PRO A 136 18.81 16.44 -6.59
C PRO A 136 18.49 15.13 -5.88
N PHE A 137 18.04 15.23 -4.63
CA PHE A 137 17.48 14.10 -3.92
C PHE A 137 16.18 13.70 -4.62
N GLN A 138 16.26 12.68 -5.47
CA GLN A 138 15.09 12.14 -6.16
C GLN A 138 14.27 11.29 -5.19
N TYR A 139 13.67 11.94 -4.18
CA TYR A 139 12.74 11.32 -3.24
C TYR A 139 11.66 10.51 -3.97
N THR A 140 11.22 11.02 -5.12
CA THR A 140 10.24 10.38 -6.00
C THR A 140 10.67 9.01 -6.52
N GLU A 141 11.97 8.71 -6.56
CA GLU A 141 12.50 7.40 -6.99
C GLU A 141 12.56 6.37 -5.86
N PHE A 142 12.60 6.83 -4.61
CA PHE A 142 12.61 5.97 -3.41
C PHE A 142 11.25 5.80 -2.75
N VAL A 143 10.18 6.26 -3.41
CA VAL A 143 8.80 6.00 -2.98
C VAL A 143 8.15 4.92 -3.86
N GLY A 144 7.11 4.29 -3.33
CA GLY A 144 6.32 3.29 -4.06
C GLY A 144 7.11 2.01 -4.39
N LYS A 145 6.86 1.44 -5.57
CA LYS A 145 7.41 0.14 -5.97
C LYS A 145 8.93 0.17 -6.17
N CYS A 146 9.49 1.28 -6.65
CA CYS A 146 10.94 1.44 -6.86
C CYS A 146 11.68 1.50 -5.52
N GLY A 147 11.20 2.32 -4.58
CA GLY A 147 11.74 2.39 -3.23
C GLY A 147 11.77 1.03 -2.51
N ILE A 148 10.70 0.25 -2.61
CA ILE A 148 10.64 -1.10 -2.01
C ILE A 148 11.73 -2.02 -2.61
N LYS A 149 11.93 -2.00 -3.94
CA LYS A 149 12.97 -2.81 -4.59
C LYS A 149 14.36 -2.41 -4.14
N GLU A 150 14.64 -1.11 -4.08
CA GLU A 150 15.95 -0.61 -3.63
C GLU A 150 16.19 -0.91 -2.16
N GLN A 151 15.18 -0.78 -1.31
CA GLN A 151 15.27 -1.18 0.10
C GLN A 151 15.57 -2.68 0.22
N GLN A 152 14.89 -3.54 -0.56
CA GLN A 152 15.12 -4.99 -0.57
C GLN A 152 16.55 -5.33 -1.00
N ARG A 153 17.10 -4.66 -2.02
CA ARG A 153 18.49 -4.85 -2.45
C ARG A 153 19.49 -4.37 -1.44
N TRP A 154 19.22 -3.22 -0.82
CA TRP A 154 20.08 -2.69 0.23
C TRP A 154 20.18 -3.69 1.40
N TRP A 155 19.05 -4.27 1.81
CA TRP A 155 19.03 -5.35 2.81
C TRP A 155 19.75 -6.62 2.33
N ALA A 156 19.60 -7.00 1.06
CA ALA A 156 20.29 -8.17 0.51
C ALA A 156 21.82 -7.98 0.46
N ASN A 157 22.28 -6.76 0.18
CA ASN A 157 23.70 -6.44 -0.01
C ASN A 157 24.43 -6.13 1.30
N ASN A 158 23.77 -5.54 2.30
CA ASN A 158 24.44 -5.10 3.53
C ASN A 158 24.71 -6.25 4.52
N GLY A 159 24.07 -7.42 4.34
CA GLY A 159 24.18 -8.58 5.25
C GLY A 159 23.66 -8.32 6.66
N LYS A 160 23.03 -7.17 6.90
CA LYS A 160 22.44 -6.78 8.19
C LYS A 160 20.97 -7.17 8.21
N HIS A 161 20.45 -7.38 9.41
CA HIS A 161 19.02 -7.60 9.64
C HIS A 161 18.43 -6.42 10.41
N PHE A 162 17.18 -6.06 10.08
CA PHE A 162 16.44 -5.11 10.88
C PHE A 162 16.08 -5.78 12.22
N ARG A 163 16.63 -5.24 13.32
CA ARG A 163 16.34 -5.75 14.66
C ARG A 163 14.99 -5.25 15.14
N LEU A 164 13.93 -5.78 14.53
CA LEU A 164 12.55 -5.39 14.82
C LEU A 164 12.26 -5.44 16.32
N MET A 165 12.79 -6.45 17.03
CA MET A 165 12.57 -6.67 18.46
C MET A 165 13.33 -5.71 19.38
N ASP A 166 14.33 -4.99 18.87
CA ASP A 166 15.04 -3.97 19.63
C ASP A 166 14.25 -2.64 19.65
N LEU A 167 13.20 -2.53 18.83
CA LEU A 167 12.32 -1.36 18.85
C LEU A 167 11.40 -1.36 20.08
N PRO A 168 11.10 -0.16 20.63
CA PRO A 168 9.98 0.02 21.53
C PRO A 168 8.69 -0.59 20.98
N LYS A 169 7.87 -1.15 21.88
CA LYS A 169 6.65 -1.86 21.52
C LYS A 169 5.71 -1.00 20.67
N GLU A 170 5.61 0.27 20.97
CA GLU A 170 4.76 1.25 20.30
C GLU A 170 5.12 1.34 18.81
N LEU A 171 6.42 1.42 18.48
CA LEU A 171 6.88 1.45 17.09
C LEU A 171 6.63 0.11 16.38
N ARG A 172 6.77 -1.01 17.09
CA ARG A 172 6.45 -2.34 16.53
C ARG A 172 4.96 -2.44 16.18
N LEU A 173 4.07 -1.96 17.04
CA LEU A 173 2.62 -1.92 16.79
C LEU A 173 2.28 -1.07 15.56
N CYS A 174 2.90 0.11 15.39
CA CYS A 174 2.72 0.93 14.19
C CYS A 174 3.17 0.19 12.92
N ILE A 175 4.30 -0.53 12.97
CA ILE A 175 4.77 -1.35 11.85
C ILE A 175 3.76 -2.48 11.55
N TYR A 176 3.25 -3.15 12.58
CA TYR A 176 2.26 -4.22 12.40
C TYR A 176 0.97 -3.70 11.80
N GLU A 177 0.48 -2.52 12.21
CA GLU A 177 -0.73 -1.92 11.65
C GLU A 177 -0.59 -1.69 10.14
N GLN A 178 0.54 -1.11 9.72
CA GLN A 178 0.83 -0.88 8.30
C GLN A 178 1.04 -2.17 7.51
N ALA A 179 1.68 -3.17 8.13
CA ALA A 179 2.05 -4.42 7.46
C ALA A 179 0.90 -5.44 7.39
N VAL A 180 0.04 -5.50 8.42
CA VAL A 180 -1.21 -6.27 8.40
C VAL A 180 -2.19 -5.63 7.43
N GLY A 181 -2.21 -4.31 7.34
CA GLY A 181 -3.11 -3.56 6.48
C GLY A 181 -4.33 -3.05 7.21
N THR A 182 -5.01 -2.09 6.56
CA THR A 182 -6.17 -1.39 7.14
C THR A 182 -7.41 -2.28 7.21
N ASP A 183 -7.58 -3.20 6.27
CA ASP A 183 -8.76 -4.06 6.16
C ASP A 183 -8.40 -5.53 6.38
N ILE A 184 -9.09 -6.17 7.31
CA ILE A 184 -9.09 -7.63 7.44
C ILE A 184 -10.46 -8.19 7.04
N TYR A 185 -10.49 -9.44 6.57
CA TYR A 185 -11.71 -10.08 6.06
C TYR A 185 -11.94 -11.36 6.84
N PRO A 186 -12.55 -11.28 8.04
CA PRO A 186 -12.65 -12.44 8.91
C PRO A 186 -13.37 -13.60 8.21
N ARG A 187 -12.93 -14.83 8.48
CA ARG A 187 -13.54 -16.05 7.93
C ARG A 187 -13.71 -17.12 8.97
N LEU A 188 -14.79 -17.90 8.82
CA LEU A 188 -14.98 -19.13 9.56
C LEU A 188 -14.18 -20.25 8.90
N LYS A 189 -13.19 -20.79 9.62
CA LYS A 189 -12.42 -21.96 9.19
C LYS A 189 -12.88 -23.19 9.97
N TRP A 190 -13.21 -24.24 9.25
CA TRP A 190 -13.44 -25.55 9.87
C TRP A 190 -12.11 -26.15 10.31
N VAL A 191 -11.99 -26.43 11.61
CA VAL A 191 -10.86 -27.17 12.17
C VAL A 191 -11.37 -28.53 12.62
N ARG A 192 -10.86 -29.58 11.97
CA ARG A 192 -11.08 -30.96 12.41
C ARG A 192 -10.01 -31.31 13.45
N ARG A 193 -10.42 -31.45 14.71
CA ARG A 193 -9.63 -32.14 15.73
C ARG A 193 -10.46 -33.29 16.26
N LYS A 194 -9.92 -34.51 16.22
CA LYS A 194 -10.44 -35.70 16.91
C LYS A 194 -11.98 -35.79 16.85
N SER A 195 -12.52 -36.02 15.65
CA SER A 195 -13.94 -36.23 15.31
C SER A 195 -14.96 -35.10 15.54
N ILE A 196 -14.66 -34.04 16.32
CA ILE A 196 -15.59 -32.90 16.48
C ILE A 196 -15.10 -31.72 15.63
N GLY A 197 -15.81 -31.46 14.53
CA GLY A 197 -15.56 -30.26 13.72
C GLY A 197 -16.02 -29.02 14.46
N ARG A 198 -15.13 -28.07 14.72
CA ARG A 198 -15.47 -26.74 15.22
C ARG A 198 -15.13 -25.70 14.16
N LYS A 199 -16.01 -24.72 13.96
CA LYS A 199 -15.69 -23.50 13.21
C LYS A 199 -14.93 -22.56 14.13
N ILE A 200 -13.78 -22.06 13.69
CA ILE A 200 -13.05 -21.01 14.38
C ILE A 200 -13.04 -19.75 13.53
N VAL A 201 -13.04 -18.59 14.18
CA VAL A 201 -12.81 -17.32 13.49
C VAL A 201 -11.33 -17.16 13.17
N THR A 202 -11.02 -16.74 11.95
CA THR A 202 -9.67 -16.38 11.49
C THR A 202 -9.69 -14.99 10.86
N ILE A 203 -8.52 -14.36 10.72
CA ILE A 203 -8.34 -13.05 10.06
C ILE A 203 -8.71 -13.11 8.55
N GLY A 204 -8.85 -14.32 8.00
CA GLY A 204 -9.12 -14.61 6.58
C GLY A 204 -7.91 -14.39 5.70
N ASN A 205 -8.07 -14.52 4.38
CA ASN A 205 -6.97 -14.42 3.40
C ASN A 205 -6.93 -13.06 2.68
N GLY A 206 -7.61 -12.05 3.23
CA GLY A 206 -7.90 -10.80 2.53
C GLY A 206 -9.06 -10.92 1.54
N TYR A 207 -9.36 -9.81 0.85
CA TYR A 207 -10.47 -9.74 -0.11
C TYR A 207 -10.17 -10.58 -1.35
N ILE A 208 -10.91 -11.68 -1.49
CA ILE A 208 -10.98 -12.42 -2.74
C ILE A 208 -12.18 -11.89 -3.52
N GLY A 209 -11.90 -10.98 -4.46
CA GLY A 209 -12.92 -10.51 -5.40
C GLY A 209 -13.50 -11.67 -6.19
N GLU A 210 -14.82 -11.67 -6.40
CA GLU A 210 -15.59 -12.79 -6.99
C GLU A 210 -15.18 -13.18 -8.43
N ASN A 211 -14.28 -12.42 -9.04
CA ASN A 211 -13.90 -12.52 -10.45
C ASN A 211 -12.39 -12.35 -10.71
N GLY A 212 -11.54 -12.40 -9.69
CA GLY A 212 -10.11 -12.11 -9.84
C GLY A 212 -9.81 -10.65 -10.21
N PHE A 213 -10.82 -9.77 -10.25
CA PHE A 213 -10.61 -8.32 -10.21
C PHE A 213 -10.10 -7.98 -8.82
N HIS A 214 -8.78 -8.02 -8.69
CA HIS A 214 -8.07 -7.46 -7.59
C HIS A 214 -8.36 -5.95 -7.59
N HIS A 215 -9.28 -5.51 -6.74
CA HIS A 215 -9.09 -4.18 -6.17
C HIS A 215 -7.70 -4.19 -5.51
N ASP A 216 -6.98 -3.07 -5.55
CA ASP A 216 -5.65 -2.89 -4.93
C ASP A 216 -5.60 -3.15 -3.40
N ARG A 217 -6.63 -3.79 -2.84
CA ARG A 217 -6.68 -4.28 -1.47
C ARG A 217 -5.72 -5.45 -1.34
N LYS A 218 -4.56 -5.17 -0.76
CA LYS A 218 -3.56 -6.19 -0.40
C LYS A 218 -4.15 -7.10 0.67
N ALA A 219 -3.92 -8.40 0.52
CA ALA A 219 -4.23 -9.36 1.58
C ALA A 219 -3.40 -9.05 2.83
N PRO A 220 -3.91 -9.37 4.04
CA PRO A 220 -3.12 -9.26 5.24
C PRO A 220 -1.82 -10.02 5.15
N ASN A 221 -0.73 -9.43 5.62
CA ASN A 221 0.57 -10.10 5.60
C ASN A 221 0.65 -11.19 6.69
N HIS A 222 0.14 -12.38 6.37
CA HIS A 222 0.17 -13.54 7.27
C HIS A 222 1.58 -14.00 7.66
N ALA A 223 2.62 -13.60 6.92
CA ALA A 223 3.98 -13.96 7.27
C ALA A 223 4.37 -13.44 8.66
N LEU A 224 3.83 -12.29 9.08
CA LEU A 224 4.05 -11.74 10.43
C LEU A 224 3.57 -12.71 11.52
N LEU A 225 2.46 -13.39 11.28
CA LEU A 225 1.89 -14.35 12.23
C LEU A 225 2.76 -15.62 12.37
N CYS A 226 3.76 -15.80 11.51
CA CYS A 226 4.63 -16.99 11.50
C CYS A 226 6.08 -16.69 11.94
N VAL A 227 6.43 -15.46 12.32
CA VAL A 227 7.82 -15.09 12.62
C VAL A 227 8.31 -15.66 13.94
N ASN A 228 7.69 -15.25 15.05
CA ASN A 228 7.96 -15.76 16.40
C ASN A 228 6.73 -15.50 17.30
N LYS A 229 6.75 -15.99 18.54
CA LYS A 229 5.61 -15.86 19.48
C LYS A 229 5.23 -14.41 19.77
N VAL A 230 6.19 -13.55 20.08
CA VAL A 230 5.92 -12.14 20.42
C VAL A 230 5.36 -11.39 19.22
N VAL A 231 5.96 -11.56 18.03
CA VAL A 231 5.48 -10.95 16.78
C VAL A 231 4.08 -11.48 16.44
N ASN A 232 3.83 -12.77 16.62
CA ASN A 232 2.51 -13.37 16.39
C ASN A 232 1.45 -12.75 17.32
N GLU A 233 1.71 -12.69 18.63
CA GLU A 233 0.78 -12.16 19.62
C GLU A 233 0.47 -10.68 19.35
N GLU A 234 1.51 -9.87 19.15
CA GLU A 234 1.34 -8.43 18.91
C GLU A 234 0.69 -8.15 17.55
N SER A 235 1.10 -8.84 16.49
CA SER A 235 0.47 -8.66 15.15
C SER A 235 -0.97 -9.14 15.14
N THR A 236 -1.29 -10.23 15.85
CA THR A 236 -2.67 -10.73 15.98
C THR A 236 -3.54 -9.71 16.72
N LYS A 237 -3.03 -9.17 17.83
CA LYS A 237 -3.71 -8.11 18.58
C LYS A 237 -3.97 -6.88 17.70
N THR A 238 -2.94 -6.38 17.02
CA THR A 238 -3.07 -5.24 16.10
C THR A 238 -4.08 -5.52 14.99
N ALA A 239 -4.07 -6.72 14.40
CA ALA A 239 -5.03 -7.09 13.36
C ALA A 239 -6.49 -7.03 13.83
N TRP A 240 -6.77 -7.43 15.08
CA TRP A 240 -8.16 -7.45 15.59
C TRP A 240 -8.62 -6.11 16.16
N GLU A 241 -7.72 -5.31 16.73
CA GLU A 241 -8.06 -4.07 17.44
C GLU A 241 -7.89 -2.81 16.58
N ALA A 242 -6.89 -2.77 15.70
CA ALA A 242 -6.59 -1.57 14.90
C ALA A 242 -7.20 -1.63 13.49
N SER A 243 -7.31 -2.82 12.88
CA SER A 243 -7.84 -2.96 11.52
C SER A 243 -9.37 -2.84 11.46
N ARG A 244 -9.88 -2.40 10.32
CA ARG A 244 -11.30 -2.44 9.96
C ARG A 244 -11.71 -3.87 9.59
N LEU A 245 -12.74 -4.40 10.26
CA LEU A 245 -13.29 -5.72 9.96
C LEU A 245 -14.26 -5.60 8.79
N SER A 246 -13.86 -6.09 7.61
CA SER A 246 -14.60 -5.97 6.37
C SER A 246 -15.39 -7.23 6.06
N PHE A 247 -16.71 -7.09 5.87
CA PHE A 247 -17.63 -8.16 5.55
C PHE A 247 -18.08 -8.05 4.09
N SER A 248 -17.72 -9.05 3.27
CA SER A 248 -18.13 -9.14 1.87
C SER A 248 -19.09 -10.30 1.61
N SER A 249 -19.95 -10.14 0.60
CA SER A 249 -20.90 -11.18 0.18
C SER A 249 -20.23 -12.48 -0.28
N SER A 250 -19.04 -12.36 -0.88
CA SER A 250 -18.30 -13.48 -1.45
C SER A 250 -17.74 -14.45 -0.41
N GLU A 251 -17.35 -13.92 0.75
CA GLU A 251 -16.64 -14.70 1.77
C GLU A 251 -17.54 -15.14 2.91
N SER A 252 -18.65 -14.42 3.11
CA SER A 252 -19.51 -14.58 4.27
C SER A 252 -20.97 -14.36 3.89
N PRO A 253 -21.64 -15.33 3.22
CA PRO A 253 -23.10 -15.25 2.97
C PRO A 253 -23.92 -15.13 4.26
N ASN A 254 -23.29 -15.34 5.43
CA ASN A 254 -23.87 -15.15 6.76
C ASN A 254 -22.96 -14.23 7.61
N SER A 255 -22.84 -12.96 7.22
CA SER A 255 -22.09 -11.96 8.00
C SER A 255 -22.62 -11.83 9.43
N ASP A 256 -23.92 -12.02 9.63
CA ASP A 256 -24.59 -12.12 10.93
C ASP A 256 -24.05 -13.26 11.81
N LEU A 257 -23.91 -14.46 11.25
CA LEU A 257 -23.33 -15.60 11.97
C LEU A 257 -21.86 -15.35 12.28
N LEU A 258 -21.11 -14.76 11.35
CA LEU A 258 -19.70 -14.45 11.56
C LEU A 258 -19.50 -13.40 12.66
N ILE A 259 -20.29 -12.32 12.67
CA ILE A 259 -20.24 -11.31 13.73
C ILE A 259 -20.57 -11.93 15.08
N SER A 260 -21.59 -12.81 15.14
CA SER A 260 -21.94 -13.54 16.35
C SER A 260 -20.77 -14.42 16.84
N GLN A 261 -20.11 -15.14 15.92
CA GLN A 261 -18.94 -15.95 16.27
C GLN A 261 -17.73 -15.10 16.72
N ILE A 262 -17.51 -13.94 16.10
CA ILE A 262 -16.45 -12.99 16.52
C ILE A 262 -16.71 -12.53 17.95
N LYS A 263 -17.95 -12.19 18.29
CA LYS A 263 -18.33 -11.81 19.66
C LYS A 263 -18.05 -12.91 20.68
N GLU A 264 -18.31 -14.17 20.31
CA GLU A 264 -18.11 -15.30 21.24
C GLU A 264 -16.64 -15.69 21.38
N GLU A 265 -15.85 -15.66 20.29
CA GLU A 265 -14.50 -16.25 20.28
C GLU A 265 -13.35 -15.23 20.37
N VAL A 266 -13.56 -14.02 19.85
CA VAL A 266 -12.52 -13.02 19.61
C VAL A 266 -12.67 -11.83 20.55
N LEU A 267 -13.88 -11.30 20.69
CA LEU A 267 -14.16 -10.12 21.53
C LEU A 267 -13.72 -10.27 23.00
N PRO A 268 -13.79 -11.45 23.66
CA PRO A 268 -13.29 -11.59 25.03
C PRO A 268 -11.77 -11.41 25.15
N LYS A 269 -11.03 -11.41 24.03
CA LYS A 269 -9.57 -11.33 24.00
C LYS A 269 -9.07 -10.00 23.45
N PHE A 270 -9.86 -9.36 22.59
CA PHE A 270 -9.45 -8.19 21.82
C PHE A 270 -10.59 -7.19 21.78
N ASN A 271 -10.28 -5.91 21.89
CA ASN A 271 -11.25 -4.84 21.65
C ASN A 271 -11.51 -4.69 20.15
N THR A 272 -12.30 -5.62 19.59
CA THR A 272 -12.62 -5.71 18.17
C THR A 272 -14.02 -5.18 17.87
N LEU A 273 -14.42 -5.14 16.59
CA LEU A 273 -15.72 -4.64 16.12
C LEU A 273 -15.98 -3.14 16.40
N THR A 274 -14.96 -2.38 16.77
CA THR A 274 -15.02 -0.92 16.86
C THR A 274 -15.13 -0.24 15.49
N HIS A 275 -14.56 -0.88 14.46
CA HIS A 275 -14.55 -0.43 13.07
C HIS A 275 -15.02 -1.55 12.13
N ILE A 276 -16.21 -1.38 11.55
CA ILE A 276 -16.79 -2.35 10.62
C ILE A 276 -16.86 -1.75 9.21
N GLY A 277 -16.42 -2.52 8.21
CA GLY A 277 -16.65 -2.25 6.81
C GLY A 277 -17.66 -3.23 6.23
N LEU A 278 -18.67 -2.75 5.53
CA LEU A 278 -19.54 -3.56 4.69
C LEU A 278 -19.12 -3.38 3.24
N SER A 279 -18.94 -4.49 2.53
CA SER A 279 -18.62 -4.50 1.10
C SER A 279 -19.46 -5.57 0.41
N LEU A 280 -20.78 -5.43 0.55
CA LEU A 280 -21.76 -6.37 0.02
C LEU A 280 -22.10 -6.05 -1.44
N SER A 281 -22.67 -7.02 -2.15
CA SER A 281 -23.36 -6.73 -3.40
C SER A 281 -24.60 -5.87 -3.14
N LEU A 282 -25.15 -5.20 -4.15
CA LEU A 282 -26.40 -4.43 -4.01
C LEU A 282 -27.54 -5.30 -3.46
N MET A 283 -27.66 -6.54 -3.95
CA MET A 283 -28.63 -7.50 -3.44
C MET A 283 -28.32 -7.92 -1.99
N GLY A 284 -27.04 -8.04 -1.65
CA GLY A 284 -26.60 -8.26 -0.28
C GLY A 284 -27.06 -7.13 0.65
N TYR A 285 -26.94 -5.88 0.22
CA TYR A 285 -27.44 -4.73 0.98
C TYR A 285 -28.97 -4.70 1.10
N ILE A 286 -29.70 -4.92 0.00
CA ILE A 286 -31.18 -5.01 -0.02
C ILE A 286 -31.64 -6.06 1.01
N THR A 287 -31.03 -7.24 0.97
CA THR A 287 -31.34 -8.34 1.90
C THR A 287 -30.95 -8.01 3.34
N PHE A 288 -29.75 -7.44 3.53
CA PHE A 288 -29.20 -7.21 4.87
C PHE A 288 -29.95 -6.11 5.62
N PHE A 289 -30.30 -5.01 4.94
CA PHE A 289 -31.07 -3.90 5.52
C PHE A 289 -32.59 -4.11 5.47
N GLY A 290 -33.07 -5.10 4.72
CA GLY A 290 -34.50 -5.39 4.59
C GLY A 290 -35.23 -4.32 3.78
N VAL A 291 -34.71 -3.98 2.59
CA VAL A 291 -35.33 -2.99 1.70
C VAL A 291 -36.66 -3.55 1.15
N GLN A 292 -37.77 -2.89 1.50
CA GLN A 292 -39.14 -3.29 1.13
C GLN A 292 -39.69 -2.38 0.02
N VAL A 293 -39.15 -2.53 -1.19
CA VAL A 293 -39.68 -1.87 -2.40
C VAL A 293 -40.11 -2.96 -3.37
N GLN A 294 -41.20 -2.80 -4.13
CA GLN A 294 -41.53 -3.76 -5.20
C GLN A 294 -40.30 -3.93 -6.13
N PRO A 295 -40.00 -5.15 -6.62
CA PRO A 295 -40.69 -6.43 -6.41
C PRO A 295 -40.36 -7.09 -5.08
N TRP A 296 -39.38 -6.57 -4.35
CA TRP A 296 -38.77 -7.24 -3.22
C TRP A 296 -39.65 -7.26 -1.96
N MET A 297 -40.79 -6.56 -1.96
CA MET A 297 -41.76 -6.60 -0.85
C MET A 297 -42.29 -8.01 -0.54
N ALA A 298 -42.41 -8.90 -1.53
CA ALA A 298 -42.89 -10.27 -1.31
C ALA A 298 -41.89 -11.15 -0.54
N LEU A 299 -40.64 -10.71 -0.45
CA LEU A 299 -39.65 -11.33 0.41
C LEU A 299 -39.83 -10.65 1.76
N GLU A 300 -40.41 -11.33 2.76
CA GLU A 300 -40.42 -10.87 4.16
C GLU A 300 -38.99 -10.85 4.71
N LEU A 301 -38.18 -9.92 4.20
CA LEU A 301 -36.79 -9.74 4.56
C LEU A 301 -36.77 -9.03 5.91
N LEU A 302 -36.76 -9.83 6.98
CA LEU A 302 -36.44 -9.31 8.30
C LEU A 302 -35.07 -8.63 8.24
N SER A 303 -35.02 -7.35 8.60
CA SER A 303 -33.78 -6.58 8.61
C SER A 303 -32.79 -7.21 9.58
N ARG A 304 -31.76 -7.88 9.03
CA ARG A 304 -30.68 -8.46 9.83
C ARG A 304 -29.82 -7.36 10.44
N ALA A 305 -29.72 -6.22 9.76
CA ALA A 305 -28.96 -5.07 10.19
C ALA A 305 -29.39 -4.54 11.56
N GLN A 306 -30.68 -4.42 11.85
CA GLN A 306 -31.15 -3.96 13.17
C GLN A 306 -30.64 -4.86 14.30
N LYS A 307 -30.70 -6.18 14.13
CA LYS A 307 -30.19 -7.14 15.13
C LYS A 307 -28.67 -7.02 15.27
N VAL A 308 -27.96 -7.00 14.15
CA VAL A 308 -26.51 -6.99 14.10
C VAL A 308 -25.93 -5.69 14.67
N PHE A 309 -26.46 -4.54 14.26
CA PHE A 309 -25.94 -3.23 14.64
C PHE A 309 -26.62 -2.62 15.85
N SER A 310 -27.59 -3.27 16.49
CA SER A 310 -28.18 -2.72 17.71
C SER A 310 -27.11 -2.33 18.74
N LYS A 311 -27.31 -1.21 19.44
CA LYS A 311 -26.42 -0.71 20.50
C LYS A 311 -26.18 -1.75 21.61
N THR A 312 -27.13 -2.65 21.83
CA THR A 312 -26.99 -3.77 22.77
C THR A 312 -26.09 -4.89 22.22
N ASN A 313 -26.10 -5.10 20.90
CA ASN A 313 -25.27 -6.13 20.28
C ASN A 313 -23.83 -5.65 20.05
N LEU A 314 -23.62 -4.40 19.64
CA LEU A 314 -22.30 -3.83 19.37
C LEU A 314 -22.15 -2.46 20.05
N PRO A 315 -21.99 -2.42 21.39
CA PRO A 315 -21.96 -1.17 22.15
C PRO A 315 -20.75 -0.29 21.82
N ASP A 316 -19.63 -0.90 21.43
CA ASP A 316 -18.36 -0.22 21.15
C ASP A 316 -18.16 0.10 19.66
N LEU A 317 -19.16 -0.18 18.81
CA LEU A 317 -19.09 0.13 17.39
C LEU A 317 -19.09 1.64 17.17
N ASN A 318 -17.91 2.16 16.84
CA ASN A 318 -17.68 3.58 16.67
C ASN A 318 -17.78 4.01 15.20
N ARG A 319 -17.34 3.13 14.29
CA ARG A 319 -17.25 3.43 12.85
C ARG A 319 -17.86 2.33 11.99
N LEU A 320 -18.71 2.74 11.06
CA LEU A 320 -19.29 1.90 10.02
C LEU A 320 -18.99 2.48 8.64
N ASP A 321 -18.29 1.72 7.80
CA ASP A 321 -18.01 2.08 6.43
C ASP A 321 -18.88 1.23 5.49
N ILE A 322 -19.71 1.85 4.66
CA ILE A 322 -20.56 1.19 3.67
C ILE A 322 -19.93 1.39 2.29
N ASN A 323 -19.32 0.33 1.76
CA ASN A 323 -18.67 0.35 0.45
C ASN A 323 -19.61 -0.21 -0.62
N ILE A 324 -20.05 0.64 -1.54
CA ILE A 324 -20.95 0.28 -2.64
C ILE A 324 -20.12 -0.17 -3.85
N ALA A 325 -20.36 -1.39 -4.33
CA ALA A 325 -19.68 -1.95 -5.48
C ALA A 325 -20.02 -1.20 -6.79
N SER A 326 -19.09 -1.19 -7.74
CA SER A 326 -19.35 -0.61 -9.07
C SER A 326 -20.36 -1.47 -9.85
N PRO A 327 -21.32 -0.86 -10.57
CA PRO A 327 -22.25 -1.59 -11.42
C PRO A 327 -21.53 -2.35 -12.56
N LYS A 328 -20.31 -1.92 -12.93
CA LYS A 328 -19.49 -2.59 -13.95
C LYS A 328 -19.02 -3.98 -13.55
N VAL A 329 -19.03 -4.32 -12.26
CA VAL A 329 -18.66 -5.66 -11.77
C VAL A 329 -19.62 -6.73 -12.32
N PHE A 330 -20.88 -6.38 -12.55
CA PHE A 330 -21.92 -7.28 -13.06
C PHE A 330 -21.79 -7.58 -14.55
N GLN A 331 -21.36 -6.59 -15.36
CA GLN A 331 -21.29 -6.72 -16.82
C GLN A 331 -20.26 -7.75 -17.31
N ARG A 332 -19.25 -8.10 -16.49
CA ARG A 332 -18.14 -8.95 -16.93
C ARG A 332 -18.29 -10.42 -16.60
N ASN A 333 -19.30 -10.82 -15.83
CA ASN A 333 -19.53 -12.24 -15.53
C ASN A 333 -21.02 -12.61 -15.52
N PRO A 334 -21.61 -12.89 -16.69
CA PRO A 334 -23.01 -13.26 -16.82
C PRO A 334 -23.39 -14.56 -16.08
N ARG A 335 -22.43 -15.38 -15.63
CA ARG A 335 -22.71 -16.60 -14.84
C ARG A 335 -23.20 -16.32 -13.41
N TYR A 336 -23.09 -15.08 -12.92
CA TYR A 336 -23.66 -14.69 -11.63
C TYR A 336 -25.11 -14.18 -11.73
N LEU A 337 -25.59 -13.86 -12.94
CA LEU A 337 -27.01 -13.55 -13.18
C LEU A 337 -27.91 -14.80 -13.03
N CYS A 338 -27.35 -16.02 -13.15
CA CYS A 338 -28.14 -17.26 -13.20
C CYS A 338 -28.02 -18.17 -11.96
N LYS A 339 -27.05 -17.95 -11.05
CA LYS A 339 -26.86 -18.84 -9.88
C LYS A 339 -27.65 -18.43 -8.64
N PHE A 340 -28.00 -17.16 -8.50
CA PHE A 340 -29.02 -16.78 -7.55
C PHE A 340 -30.37 -17.01 -8.23
N ARG A 341 -31.08 -18.05 -7.79
CA ARG A 341 -32.46 -18.42 -8.17
C ARG A 341 -33.50 -17.36 -7.75
N PHE A 342 -33.14 -16.07 -7.76
CA PHE A 342 -34.10 -14.99 -7.68
C PHE A 342 -34.54 -14.69 -9.12
N PRO A 343 -35.82 -14.88 -9.47
CA PRO A 343 -36.32 -14.71 -10.84
C PRO A 343 -36.28 -13.25 -11.35
N ILE A 344 -35.72 -12.33 -10.57
CA ILE A 344 -35.76 -10.89 -10.83
C ILE A 344 -34.39 -10.33 -10.52
N SER A 345 -33.51 -10.37 -11.51
CA SER A 345 -32.32 -9.53 -11.40
C SER A 345 -32.75 -8.07 -11.57
N PRO A 346 -32.20 -7.13 -10.80
CA PRO A 346 -32.31 -5.72 -11.14
C PRO A 346 -31.58 -5.36 -12.45
N TRP A 347 -30.76 -6.24 -13.05
CA TRP A 347 -29.97 -5.93 -14.26
C TRP A 347 -29.76 -7.14 -15.18
N ASN A 348 -30.63 -8.15 -15.19
CA ASN A 348 -30.47 -9.28 -16.12
C ASN A 348 -30.96 -8.85 -17.50
N GLU A 349 -30.05 -8.36 -18.33
CA GLU A 349 -30.32 -7.97 -19.72
C GLU A 349 -31.02 -9.08 -20.52
N ASN A 350 -30.77 -10.36 -20.19
CA ASN A 350 -31.43 -11.49 -20.86
C ASN A 350 -32.86 -11.76 -20.37
N ALA A 351 -33.24 -11.28 -19.18
CA ALA A 351 -34.61 -11.36 -18.68
C ALA A 351 -35.46 -10.16 -19.15
N VAL A 352 -34.84 -9.00 -19.37
CA VAL A 352 -35.48 -7.77 -19.89
C VAL A 352 -36.04 -7.95 -21.31
N GLN A 353 -35.47 -8.85 -22.11
CA GLN A 353 -35.96 -9.13 -23.47
C GLN A 353 -37.20 -10.06 -23.52
N ALA A 354 -37.54 -10.74 -22.42
CA ALA A 354 -38.82 -11.43 -22.33
C ALA A 354 -39.91 -10.39 -21.98
N ALA A 355 -40.71 -10.02 -22.98
CA ALA A 355 -41.73 -8.96 -22.92
C ALA A 355 -42.53 -8.97 -21.59
N GLY A 356 -42.33 -7.92 -20.77
CA GLY A 356 -43.10 -7.71 -19.54
C GLY A 356 -42.31 -7.55 -18.24
N GLN A 357 -40.98 -7.51 -18.26
CA GLN A 357 -40.23 -7.13 -17.04
C GLN A 357 -40.29 -5.61 -16.82
N PRO A 358 -40.52 -5.15 -15.58
CA PRO A 358 -40.53 -3.74 -15.26
C PRO A 358 -39.14 -3.12 -15.51
N PRO A 359 -39.08 -1.81 -15.76
CA PRO A 359 -37.83 -1.11 -15.71
C PRO A 359 -37.07 -1.34 -14.39
N SER A 360 -35.76 -1.22 -14.48
CA SER A 360 -34.86 -1.42 -13.36
C SER A 360 -34.44 -0.06 -12.81
N PRO A 361 -34.54 0.17 -11.49
CA PRO A 361 -34.18 1.45 -10.92
C PRO A 361 -32.70 1.69 -11.12
N CYS A 362 -32.31 2.83 -11.70
CA CYS A 362 -30.90 3.16 -11.91
C CYS A 362 -30.08 3.04 -10.61
N HIS A 363 -28.79 2.73 -10.74
CA HIS A 363 -27.90 2.50 -9.58
C HIS A 363 -27.96 3.60 -8.52
N LYS A 364 -28.08 4.88 -8.94
CA LYS A 364 -28.24 6.03 -8.05
C LYS A 364 -29.43 5.85 -7.09
N ILE A 365 -30.58 5.47 -7.64
CA ILE A 365 -31.84 5.36 -6.91
C ILE A 365 -31.79 4.17 -5.95
N LEU A 366 -31.25 3.03 -6.41
CA LEU A 366 -31.12 1.85 -5.58
C LEU A 366 -30.21 2.07 -4.37
N VAL A 367 -29.10 2.80 -4.54
CA VAL A 367 -28.21 3.16 -3.42
C VAL A 367 -28.90 4.09 -2.44
N ASP A 368 -29.68 5.06 -2.92
CA ASP A 368 -30.46 5.94 -2.04
C ASP A 368 -31.44 5.13 -1.20
N TRP A 369 -32.19 4.19 -1.81
CA TRP A 369 -33.11 3.30 -1.09
C TRP A 369 -32.42 2.46 -0.02
N ILE A 370 -31.29 1.84 -0.37
CA ILE A 370 -30.49 1.05 0.57
C ILE A 370 -30.14 1.88 1.81
N ILE A 371 -29.65 3.12 1.62
CA ILE A 371 -29.22 3.96 2.73
C ILE A 371 -30.43 4.49 3.53
N THR A 372 -31.56 4.79 2.87
CA THR A 372 -32.82 5.15 3.55
C THR A 372 -33.25 4.06 4.54
N TYR A 373 -33.28 2.81 4.10
CA TYR A 373 -33.62 1.67 4.96
C TYR A 373 -32.52 1.38 6.00
N ALA A 374 -31.25 1.59 5.64
CA ALA A 374 -30.15 1.39 6.56
C ALA A 374 -30.19 2.34 7.75
N LYS A 375 -30.61 3.61 7.55
CA LYS A 375 -30.55 4.68 8.55
C LYS A 375 -31.05 4.22 9.92
N GLY A 376 -32.26 3.68 10.03
CA GLY A 376 -32.83 3.27 11.31
C GLY A 376 -32.02 2.19 12.06
N SER A 377 -31.18 1.43 11.37
CA SER A 377 -30.30 0.43 11.98
C SER A 377 -28.93 0.97 12.38
N ILE A 378 -28.47 2.06 11.76
CA ILE A 378 -27.07 2.52 11.87
C ILE A 378 -26.94 3.92 12.47
N GLU A 379 -28.04 4.66 12.64
CA GLU A 379 -28.01 6.08 12.97
C GLU A 379 -27.43 6.44 14.35
N HIS A 380 -27.30 5.44 15.23
CA HIS A 380 -26.68 5.61 16.54
C HIS A 380 -25.15 5.45 16.52
N ILE A 381 -24.57 5.06 15.38
CA ILE A 381 -23.12 4.88 15.19
C ILE A 381 -22.49 6.26 14.92
N GLN A 382 -21.42 6.60 15.64
CA GLN A 382 -20.85 7.96 15.63
C GLN A 382 -20.22 8.37 14.29
N HIS A 383 -19.62 7.42 13.58
CA HIS A 383 -18.93 7.66 12.31
C HIS A 383 -19.46 6.73 11.23
N ILE A 384 -20.24 7.26 10.30
CA ILE A 384 -20.72 6.52 9.13
C ILE A 384 -20.02 7.09 7.90
N HIS A 385 -19.34 6.23 7.13
CA HIS A 385 -18.69 6.62 5.89
C HIS A 385 -19.28 5.88 4.70
N LEU A 386 -19.60 6.63 3.65
CA LEU A 386 -20.07 6.09 2.38
C LEU A 386 -18.91 6.04 1.37
N GLU A 387 -18.51 4.84 0.97
CA GLU A 387 -17.38 4.57 0.09
C GLU A 387 -17.82 3.84 -1.20
N GLY A 388 -16.94 3.81 -2.20
CA GLY A 388 -17.16 3.06 -3.43
C GLY A 388 -17.88 3.87 -4.53
N TYR A 389 -18.68 3.18 -5.34
CA TYR A 389 -19.28 3.73 -6.56
C TYR A 389 -20.63 4.40 -6.27
N ILE A 390 -20.60 5.54 -5.59
CA ILE A 390 -21.80 6.30 -5.22
C ILE A 390 -21.83 7.59 -6.05
N LYS A 391 -22.98 7.93 -6.62
CA LYS A 391 -23.14 9.21 -7.32
C LYS A 391 -22.98 10.36 -6.31
N THR A 392 -22.19 11.37 -6.66
CA THR A 392 -21.86 12.53 -5.79
C THR A 392 -23.09 13.11 -5.09
N SER A 393 -24.18 13.35 -5.83
CA SER A 393 -25.43 13.88 -5.27
C SER A 393 -26.05 13.02 -4.15
N VAL A 394 -25.92 11.70 -4.22
CA VAL A 394 -26.45 10.79 -3.19
C VAL A 394 -25.52 10.78 -1.99
N LYS A 395 -24.20 10.75 -2.23
CA LYS A 395 -23.21 10.81 -1.17
C LYS A 395 -23.33 12.12 -0.38
N GLU A 396 -23.40 13.26 -1.05
CA GLU A 396 -23.55 14.59 -0.40
C GLU A 396 -24.83 14.69 0.43
N LYS A 397 -25.96 14.19 -0.09
CA LYS A 397 -27.23 14.11 0.67
C LYS A 397 -27.03 13.37 1.99
N TRP A 398 -26.50 12.16 1.93
CA TRP A 398 -26.37 11.30 3.12
C TRP A 398 -25.27 11.75 4.08
N ASP A 399 -24.14 12.23 3.57
CA ASP A 399 -23.07 12.81 4.40
C ASP A 399 -23.60 14.03 5.17
N ALA A 400 -24.45 14.87 4.55
CA ALA A 400 -25.10 15.98 5.22
C ALA A 400 -26.10 15.53 6.31
N ILE A 401 -26.89 14.50 6.04
CA ILE A 401 -27.84 13.92 7.01
C ILE A 401 -27.09 13.36 8.23
N PHE A 402 -26.07 12.53 8.02
CA PHE A 402 -25.29 11.95 9.13
C PHE A 402 -24.51 13.00 9.90
N LYS A 403 -23.97 14.02 9.23
CA LYS A 403 -23.31 15.16 9.90
C LYS A 403 -24.30 15.95 10.78
N THR A 404 -25.51 16.19 10.30
CA THR A 404 -26.57 16.88 11.04
C THR A 404 -26.99 16.08 12.27
N GLN A 405 -27.15 14.77 12.11
CA GLN A 405 -27.47 13.85 13.20
C GLN A 405 -26.38 13.79 14.26
N LYS A 406 -25.10 13.79 13.84
CA LYS A 406 -23.96 13.87 14.76
C LYS A 406 -23.94 15.17 15.57
N ALA A 407 -24.48 16.26 15.03
CA ALA A 407 -24.63 17.53 15.74
C ALA A 407 -25.83 17.56 16.72
N GLY A 408 -26.55 16.44 16.88
CA GLY A 408 -27.72 16.31 17.76
C GLY A 408 -29.05 16.62 17.10
N ASN A 409 -29.07 16.98 15.81
CA ASN A 409 -30.30 17.30 15.09
C ASN A 409 -30.81 16.06 14.35
N TYR A 410 -31.94 15.52 14.82
CA TYR A 410 -32.56 14.37 14.19
C TYR A 410 -33.18 14.72 12.83
N VAL A 411 -32.77 14.02 11.77
CA VAL A 411 -33.40 14.10 10.45
C VAL A 411 -34.35 12.93 10.28
N ASN A 412 -35.65 13.20 10.18
CA ASN A 412 -36.65 12.18 9.92
C ASN A 412 -36.66 11.80 8.43
N VAL A 413 -36.67 10.50 8.13
CA VAL A 413 -36.77 9.94 6.77
C VAL A 413 -38.01 9.05 6.60
N SER A 414 -38.96 9.11 7.53
CA SER A 414 -40.21 8.33 7.47
C SER A 414 -40.99 8.63 6.20
N ASP A 415 -41.09 9.89 5.80
CA ASP A 415 -41.81 10.27 4.56
C ASP A 415 -41.13 9.67 3.33
N ASP A 416 -39.79 9.67 3.28
CA ASP A 416 -39.02 8.98 2.23
C ASP A 416 -39.34 7.48 2.25
N LEU A 417 -39.34 6.82 3.41
CA LEU A 417 -39.64 5.38 3.52
C LEU A 417 -41.05 5.04 3.05
N GLU A 418 -42.06 5.83 3.43
CA GLU A 418 -43.44 5.63 2.98
C GLU A 418 -43.58 5.88 1.47
N ALA A 419 -42.91 6.91 0.94
CA ALA A 419 -42.86 7.15 -0.50
C ALA A 419 -42.22 5.95 -1.24
N LEU A 420 -41.16 5.34 -0.69
CA LEU A 420 -40.53 4.15 -1.27
C LEU A 420 -41.43 2.92 -1.27
N LYS A 421 -42.22 2.71 -0.20
CA LYS A 421 -43.19 1.61 -0.13
C LYS A 421 -44.34 1.80 -1.10
N ALA A 422 -44.71 3.06 -1.37
CA ALA A 422 -45.82 3.42 -2.23
C ALA A 422 -45.49 3.36 -3.73
N ILE A 423 -44.22 3.21 -4.13
CA ILE A 423 -43.83 3.18 -5.56
C ILE A 423 -44.57 2.03 -6.26
N PRO A 424 -45.46 2.32 -7.23
CA PRO A 424 -46.17 1.30 -7.98
C PRO A 424 -45.21 0.46 -8.79
N TRP A 425 -45.55 -0.82 -8.97
CA TRP A 425 -44.78 -1.74 -9.82
C TRP A 425 -44.59 -1.24 -11.26
N ALA A 426 -45.53 -0.45 -11.77
CA ALA A 426 -45.50 0.08 -13.13
C ALA A 426 -44.56 1.29 -13.31
N ASP A 427 -44.16 1.95 -12.22
CA ASP A 427 -43.34 3.18 -12.24
C ASP A 427 -41.85 2.91 -11.96
N LEU A 428 -41.52 1.66 -11.63
CA LEU A 428 -40.16 1.14 -11.45
C LEU A 428 -39.60 0.73 -12.78
#